data_AF-A0A9E1XC11-F1
#
_entry.id   AF-A0A9E1XC11-F1
#
_cell.length_a   1.000
_cell.length_b   1.000
_cell.length_c   1.000
_cell.angle_alpha   90.00
_cell.angle_beta   90.00
_cell.angle_gamma   90.00
#
_symmetry.space_group_name_H-M   'P 1'
#
loop_
_entity.id
_entity.type
_entity.pdbx_description
1 polymer ?
#
loop_
_entity_poly.entity_id
_entity_poly.type
_entity_poly.pdbx_seq_one_letter_code
_entity_poly.pdbx_strand_id
1 'polypeptide(L)' 'MANQLAIHSTDLSCSASFYGGQASDEDVPKMKIPLTLHYAGLDERINKGIPAFINVLIVTAAPFTMHMYPRCQPPVP' A
#
# COMPACT_ATOMS: atom_id res chain seq x y z
N MET A 1 6.56 3.21 -7.36
CA MET A 1 7.68 2.30 -7.67
C MET A 1 7.53 0.94 -6.97
N ALA A 2 7.49 0.86 -5.64
CA ALA A 2 7.37 -0.42 -4.90
C ALA A 2 6.15 -1.28 -5.31
N ASN A 3 5.00 -0.65 -5.57
CA ASN A 3 3.79 -1.34 -6.00
C ASN A 3 3.90 -1.90 -7.44
N GLN A 4 4.60 -1.20 -8.34
CA GLN A 4 4.82 -1.70 -9.71
C GLN A 4 5.79 -2.88 -9.75
N LEU A 5 6.79 -2.89 -8.87
CA LEU A 5 7.69 -4.06 -8.71
C LEU A 5 6.93 -5.29 -8.18
N ALA A 6 5.96 -5.10 -7.28
CA ALA A 6 5.10 -6.18 -6.82
C ALA A 6 4.17 -6.75 -7.91
N ILE A 7 3.83 -5.95 -8.92
CA ILE A 7 3.00 -6.37 -10.06
C ILE A 7 3.82 -7.15 -11.09
N HIS A 8 5.03 -6.68 -11.40
CA HIS A 8 5.83 -7.19 -12.51
C HIS A 8 6.85 -8.26 -12.13
N SER A 9 7.19 -8.39 -10.85
CA SER A 9 8.17 -9.37 -10.41
C SER A 9 7.51 -10.53 -9.66
N THR A 10 7.58 -11.72 -10.26
CA THR A 10 7.13 -12.97 -9.65
C THR A 10 8.15 -13.58 -8.68
N ASP A 11 9.41 -13.14 -8.75
CA ASP A 11 10.50 -13.59 -7.85
C ASP A 11 10.61 -12.77 -6.56
N LEU A 12 9.80 -11.72 -6.39
CA LEU A 12 9.81 -10.92 -5.17
C LEU A 12 9.15 -11.69 -4.02
N SER A 13 9.87 -11.84 -2.89
CA SER A 13 9.30 -12.50 -1.71
C SER A 13 8.38 -11.60 -0.88
N CYS A 14 8.54 -10.28 -0.96
CA CYS A 14 7.70 -9.29 -0.27
C CYS A 14 7.93 -7.88 -0.85
N SER A 15 6.95 -6.99 -0.74
CA SER A 15 7.11 -5.56 -1.06
C SER A 15 6.62 -4.68 0.08
N ALA A 16 7.43 -3.68 0.46
CA ALA A 16 7.10 -2.69 1.46
C ALA A 16 6.96 -1.32 0.80
N SER A 17 5.77 -0.75 0.85
CA SER A 17 5.43 0.55 0.26
C SER A 17 5.26 1.59 1.35
N PHE A 18 6.10 2.62 1.31
CA PHE A 18 6.07 3.75 2.23
C PHE A 18 5.51 4.97 1.52
N TYR A 19 4.37 5.48 1.98
CA TYR A 19 3.71 6.68 1.43
C TYR A 19 3.52 6.62 -0.11
N GLY A 20 3.40 5.39 -0.65
CA GLY A 20 3.29 5.15 -2.08
C GLY A 20 1.86 5.29 -2.57
N GLY A 21 1.69 5.90 -3.75
CA GLY A 21 0.43 5.87 -4.47
C GLY A 21 0.00 4.43 -4.76
N GLN A 22 -1.30 4.17 -4.66
CA GLN A 22 -1.87 2.83 -4.84
C GLN A 22 -1.73 2.35 -6.27
N ALA A 23 -1.64 1.05 -6.45
CA ALA A 23 -1.70 0.45 -7.77
C ALA A 23 -3.15 0.42 -8.27
N SER A 24 -3.32 0.45 -9.59
CA SER A 24 -4.60 0.32 -10.26
C SER A 24 -5.27 -1.00 -9.91
N ASP A 25 -6.59 -0.97 -9.73
CA ASP A 25 -7.41 -2.14 -9.36
C ASP A 25 -7.19 -3.35 -10.28
N GLU A 26 -6.91 -3.11 -11.56
CA GLU A 26 -6.63 -4.14 -12.57
C GLU A 26 -5.31 -4.90 -12.34
N ASP A 27 -4.37 -4.29 -11.64
CA ASP A 27 -3.03 -4.85 -11.40
C ASP A 27 -2.89 -5.47 -10.01
N VAL A 28 -3.77 -5.15 -9.07
CA VAL A 28 -3.79 -5.75 -7.72
C VAL A 28 -3.92 -7.29 -7.75
N PRO A 29 -4.73 -7.91 -8.62
CA PRO A 29 -4.79 -9.38 -8.72
C PRO A 29 -3.47 -10.03 -9.15
N LYS A 30 -2.58 -9.28 -9.81
CA LYS A 30 -1.25 -9.77 -10.22
C LYS A 30 -0.28 -9.78 -9.03
N MET A 31 -0.54 -9.00 -7.98
CA MET A 31 0.24 -9.01 -6.75
C MET A 31 -0.14 -10.22 -5.90
N LYS A 32 0.68 -11.28 -5.97
CA LYS A 32 0.55 -12.48 -5.14
C LYS A 32 1.52 -12.51 -3.96
N ILE A 33 2.27 -11.43 -3.76
CA ILE A 33 3.33 -11.35 -2.76
C ILE A 33 2.83 -10.64 -1.49
N PRO A 34 3.39 -10.95 -0.31
CA PRO A 34 3.13 -10.22 0.92
C PRO A 34 3.44 -8.72 0.77
N LEU A 35 2.44 -7.88 1.10
CA LEU A 35 2.55 -6.42 1.02
C LEU A 35 2.58 -5.80 2.42
N THR A 36 3.50 -4.87 2.65
CA THR A 36 3.49 -4.02 3.85
C THR A 36 3.27 -2.57 3.42
N LEU A 37 2.20 -1.94 3.92
CA LEU A 37 1.75 -0.62 3.54
C LEU A 37 1.91 0.34 4.73
N HIS A 38 2.75 1.36 4.58
CA HIS A 38 2.96 2.39 5.60
C HIS A 38 2.33 3.71 5.16
N TYR A 39 1.32 4.18 5.89
CA TYR A 39 0.57 5.41 5.60
C TYR A 39 0.68 6.43 6.75
N ALA A 40 0.76 7.72 6.40
CA ALA A 40 0.68 8.83 7.36
C ALA A 40 -0.79 9.22 7.56
N GLY A 41 -1.24 9.31 8.81
CA GLY A 41 -2.63 9.67 9.12
C GLY A 41 -3.04 11.09 8.64
N LEU A 42 -2.06 11.96 8.37
CA LEU A 42 -2.27 13.36 7.97
C LEU A 42 -2.34 13.59 6.45
N ASP A 43 -2.10 12.57 5.61
CA ASP A 43 -2.11 12.74 4.16
C ASP A 43 -3.50 12.44 3.56
N GLU A 44 -4.37 13.45 3.53
CA GLU A 44 -5.72 13.33 2.98
C GLU A 44 -5.75 12.98 1.47
N ARG A 45 -4.69 13.28 0.72
CA ARG A 45 -4.64 12.96 -0.72
C ARG A 45 -4.45 11.47 -0.96
N ILE A 46 -3.55 10.84 -0.20
CA ILE A 46 -3.30 9.40 -0.29
C ILE A 46 -4.43 8.62 0.40
N ASN A 47 -4.95 9.12 1.53
CA ASN A 47 -5.96 8.45 2.33
C ASN A 47 -7.27 8.19 1.59
N LYS A 48 -7.66 9.05 0.65
CA LYS A 48 -8.90 8.88 -0.13
C LYS A 48 -8.94 7.60 -0.96
N GLY A 49 -7.79 7.14 -1.46
CA GLY A 49 -7.73 5.93 -2.26
C GLY A 49 -7.57 4.65 -1.43
N ILE A 50 -7.13 4.75 -0.17
CA ILE A 50 -6.80 3.58 0.67
C ILE A 50 -7.99 2.61 0.77
N PRO A 51 -9.25 3.06 0.96
CA PRO A 51 -10.39 2.16 1.04
C PRO A 51 -10.59 1.31 -0.22
N ALA A 52 -10.41 1.90 -1.41
CA ALA A 52 -10.55 1.17 -2.67
C ALA A 52 -9.45 0.09 -2.77
N PHE A 53 -8.21 0.48 -2.48
CA PHE A 53 -7.07 -0.43 -2.54
C PHE A 53 -7.17 -1.59 -1.55
N ILE A 54 -7.60 -1.33 -0.30
CA ILE A 54 -7.84 -2.39 0.70
C ILE A 54 -8.95 -3.34 0.24
N ASN A 55 -10.03 -2.82 -0.33
CA ASN A 55 -11.14 -3.65 -0.79
C ASN A 55 -10.68 -4.63 -1.89
N VAL A 56 -9.89 -4.14 -2.85
CA VAL A 56 -9.33 -5.01 -3.89
C VAL A 56 -8.37 -6.04 -3.30
N LEU A 57 -7.51 -5.67 -2.34
CA LEU A 57 -6.62 -6.62 -1.65
C LEU A 57 -7.38 -7.72 -0.88
N ILE A 58 -8.50 -7.39 -0.27
CA ILE A 58 -9.39 -8.35 0.40
C ILE A 58 -10.02 -9.30 -0.64
N VAL A 59 -10.55 -8.75 -1.74
CA VAL A 59 -11.17 -9.54 -2.81
C VAL A 59 -10.16 -10.48 -3.48
N THR A 60 -8.91 -10.04 -3.65
CA THR A 60 -7.84 -10.87 -4.23
C THR A 60 -7.20 -11.83 -3.22
N ALA A 61 -7.62 -11.79 -1.95
CA ALA A 61 -7.07 -12.58 -0.85
C ALA A 61 -5.54 -12.46 -0.71
N ALA A 62 -4.98 -11.30 -1.06
CA ALA A 62 -3.55 -11.06 -0.97
C ALA A 62 -3.12 -10.82 0.49
N PRO A 63 -2.03 -11.44 0.98
CA PRO A 63 -1.54 -11.16 2.32
C PRO A 63 -0.99 -9.73 2.40
N PHE A 64 -1.64 -8.87 3.19
CA PHE A 64 -1.20 -7.49 3.40
C PHE A 64 -1.15 -7.12 4.88
N THR A 65 -0.21 -6.25 5.23
CA THR A 65 -0.10 -5.62 6.55
C THR A 65 -0.12 -4.10 6.37
N MET A 66 -0.99 -3.40 7.09
CA MET A 66 -1.08 -1.94 7.03
C MET A 66 -0.69 -1.31 8.36
N HIS A 67 0.24 -0.36 8.30
CA HIS A 67 0.67 0.48 9.42
C HIS A 67 0.28 1.93 9.15
N MET A 68 -0.59 2.48 10.01
CA MET A 68 -0.97 3.89 9.96
C MET A 68 -0.28 4.65 11.10
N TYR A 69 0.41 5.74 10.76
CA TYR A 69 1.16 6.58 11.71
C TYR A 69 0.40 7.88 12.00
N PRO A 70 -0.23 8.03 13.18
CA PRO A 70 -1.05 9.20 13.51
C PRO A 70 -0.25 10.46 13.90
N ARG A 71 1.03 10.34 14.31
CA ARG A 71 1.86 11.47 14.82
C ARG A 71 2.99 11.91 13.88
N CYS A 72 2.73 12.03 12.58
CA CYS A 72 3.72 12.60 11.66
C CYS A 72 3.57 14.14 11.62
N GLN A 73 3.92 14.81 12.72
CA GLN A 73 4.05 16.27 12.79
C GLN A 73 5.50 16.58 13.19
N PRO A 74 6.22 17.49 12.51
CA PRO A 74 7.51 17.95 13.02
C PRO A 74 7.29 18.54 14.42
N PRO A 75 8.25 18.41 15.35
CA PRO A 75 8.15 19.09 16.64
C PRO A 75 7.88 20.57 16.37
N VAL A 76 6.75 21.06 16.84
CA VAL A 76 6.44 22.49 16.79
C VAL A 76 7.44 23.17 17.72
N PRO A 77 8.21 24.20 17.27
CA PRO A 77 9.22 24.86 18.08
C PRO A 77 8.65 25.50 19.35
#